data_AF-A0A7J6UK98-F1
#
_entry.id   AF-A0A7J6UK98-F1
#
_cell.length_a   1.000
_cell.length_b   1.000
_cell.length_c   1.000
_cell.angle_alpha   90.00
_cell.angle_beta   90.00
_cell.angle_gamma   90.00
#
_symmetry.space_group_name_H-M   'P 1'
#
loop_
_entity.id
_entity.type
_entity.pdbx_description
1 polymer ?
#
loop_
_entity_poly.entity_id
_entity_poly.type
_entity_poly.pdbx_seq_one_letter_code
_entity_poly.pdbx_strand_id
1 'polypeptide(L)'
;NDSEDLLAERKRNFASSLSVSYANVKPLTMVRAKGQYINNVPHIGHCDERVVRAVSEMTATISPCKLSLAVELLDFGTNTRYLHPVRQQLAKELLSTLPAPLTKVFLVNSGSEANDLALRLARAYTKKTKTIAVERG
;
A
#
# COMPACT_ATOMS: atom_id res chain seq x y z
N ASN A 1 9.62 26.80 -16.49
CA ASN A 1 9.99 27.30 -15.16
C ASN A 1 9.45 26.43 -14.05
N ASP A 2 8.14 26.13 -14.00
CA ASP A 2 7.52 25.39 -12.88
C ASP A 2 8.19 24.04 -12.48
N SER A 3 8.51 23.14 -13.42
CA SER A 3 9.12 21.84 -13.08
C SER A 3 10.59 21.92 -12.61
N GLU A 4 11.34 22.93 -13.05
CA GLU A 4 12.75 23.09 -12.65
C GLU A 4 12.84 23.72 -11.26
N ASP A 5 11.96 24.68 -10.98
CA ASP A 5 11.79 25.26 -9.65
C ASP A 5 11.37 24.18 -8.64
N LEU A 6 10.40 23.32 -9.01
CA LEU A 6 9.97 22.17 -8.21
C LEU A 6 11.11 21.16 -7.95
N LEU A 7 11.95 20.90 -8.95
CA LEU A 7 13.11 20.01 -8.78
C LEU A 7 14.16 20.62 -7.87
N ALA A 8 14.44 21.92 -8.01
CA ALA A 8 15.38 22.64 -7.15
C ALA A 8 14.89 22.65 -5.70
N GLU A 9 13.60 22.88 -5.47
CA GLU A 9 12.98 22.80 -4.15
C GLU A 9 13.04 21.38 -3.58
N ARG A 10 12.72 20.36 -4.39
CA ARG A 10 12.84 18.96 -3.97
C ARG A 10 14.25 18.62 -3.50
N LYS A 11 15.28 19.07 -4.23
CA LYS A 11 16.69 18.84 -3.85
C LYS A 11 17.08 19.51 -2.53
N ARG A 12 16.43 20.61 -2.15
CA ARG A 12 16.65 21.27 -0.86
C ARG A 12 15.91 20.56 0.27
N ASN A 13 14.71 20.06 0.01
CA ASN A 13 13.80 19.59 1.07
C ASN A 13 13.84 18.08 1.31
N PHE A 14 14.22 17.26 0.31
CA PHE A 14 14.24 15.80 0.42
C PHE A 14 15.66 15.25 0.50
N ALA A 15 15.82 14.11 1.18
CA ALA A 15 17.09 13.41 1.25
C ALA A 15 17.59 13.00 -0.14
N SER A 16 18.90 13.12 -0.36
CA SER A 16 19.56 12.79 -1.63
C SER A 16 19.44 11.31 -2.04
N SER A 17 19.09 10.42 -1.09
CA SER A 17 18.80 9.01 -1.35
C SER A 17 17.50 8.79 -2.14
N LEU A 18 16.59 9.77 -2.16
CA LEU A 18 15.32 9.68 -2.89
C LEU A 18 15.52 10.11 -4.35
N SER A 19 16.04 9.18 -5.16
CA SER A 19 16.34 9.40 -6.57
C SER A 19 15.08 9.73 -7.40
N VAL A 20 15.31 10.44 -8.50
CA VAL A 20 14.29 10.76 -9.51
C VAL A 20 14.58 9.93 -10.74
N SER A 21 13.57 9.24 -11.26
CA SER A 21 13.69 8.43 -12.46
C SER A 21 13.94 9.28 -13.72
N TYR A 22 14.50 8.66 -14.76
CA TYR A 22 14.81 9.28 -16.06
C TYR A 22 15.92 10.33 -16.03
N ALA A 23 17.12 9.94 -15.59
CA ALA A 23 18.28 10.83 -15.43
C ALA A 23 18.73 11.56 -16.71
N ASN A 24 18.43 11.00 -17.90
CA ASN A 24 18.91 11.52 -19.19
C ASN A 24 17.92 12.49 -19.86
N VAL A 25 16.77 12.74 -19.23
CA VAL A 25 15.75 13.66 -19.76
C VAL A 25 15.25 14.55 -18.64
N LYS A 26 14.51 15.60 -19.01
CA LYS A 26 13.81 16.41 -18.02
C LYS A 26 12.90 15.51 -17.17
N PRO A 27 13.00 15.54 -15.83
CA PRO A 27 12.18 14.71 -14.96
C PRO A 27 10.69 14.88 -15.20
N LEU A 28 9.96 13.76 -15.14
CA LEU A 28 8.53 13.73 -15.37
C LEU A 28 7.78 14.32 -14.16
N THR A 29 7.06 15.42 -14.37
CA THR A 29 6.11 15.98 -13.39
C THR A 29 4.73 15.36 -13.62
N MET A 30 4.32 14.43 -12.76
CA MET A 30 2.96 13.87 -12.79
C MET A 30 2.01 14.77 -12.01
N VAL A 31 1.03 15.40 -12.68
CA VAL A 31 0.06 16.33 -12.06
C VAL A 31 -1.30 15.66 -11.82
N ARG A 32 -1.68 14.69 -12.64
CA ARG A 32 -2.95 13.97 -12.53
C ARG A 32 -2.85 12.57 -13.14
N ALA A 33 -3.55 11.63 -12.54
CA ALA A 33 -3.80 10.30 -13.10
C ALA A 33 -5.30 10.09 -13.35
N LYS A 34 -5.64 9.20 -14.27
CA LYS A 34 -6.98 8.64 -14.47
C LYS A 34 -6.81 7.17 -14.84
N GLY A 35 -7.54 6.26 -14.20
CA GLY A 35 -7.50 4.83 -14.54
C GLY A 35 -6.08 4.24 -14.62
N GLN A 36 -5.85 3.36 -15.59
CA GLN A 36 -4.57 2.67 -15.72
C GLN A 36 -3.43 3.50 -16.35
N TYR A 37 -3.68 4.76 -16.71
CA TYR A 37 -2.75 5.55 -17.54
C TYR A 37 -1.51 6.07 -16.80
N ILE A 38 -1.46 5.91 -15.48
CA ILE A 38 -0.25 6.09 -14.67
C ILE A 38 -0.11 4.90 -13.74
N ASN A 39 0.99 4.16 -13.85
CA ASN A 39 1.30 3.05 -12.99
C ASN A 39 2.80 3.08 -12.63
N ASN A 40 3.09 2.85 -11.35
CA ASN A 40 4.46 2.73 -10.83
C ASN A 40 4.53 1.55 -9.83
N VAL A 41 3.50 1.43 -8.99
CA VAL A 41 3.36 0.36 -7.98
C VAL A 41 2.03 -0.41 -8.09
N PRO A 42 0.85 0.23 -8.23
CA PRO A 42 -0.42 -0.49 -8.20
C PRO A 42 -0.66 -1.26 -9.51
N HIS A 43 -0.79 -2.59 -9.45
CA HIS A 43 -0.93 -3.44 -10.65
C HIS A 43 -2.08 -3.05 -11.60
N ILE A 44 -3.11 -2.40 -11.08
CA ILE A 44 -4.31 -1.93 -11.80
C ILE A 44 -4.28 -0.43 -12.16
N GLY A 45 -3.20 0.28 -11.79
CA GLY A 45 -3.01 1.70 -12.04
C GLY A 45 -3.60 2.64 -10.99
N HIS A 46 -3.31 3.93 -11.13
CA HIS A 46 -3.73 4.97 -10.19
C HIS A 46 -5.15 5.47 -10.48
N CYS A 47 -6.02 5.47 -9.47
CA CYS A 47 -7.41 5.92 -9.60
C CYS A 47 -8.24 5.07 -10.59
N ASP A 48 -8.07 3.74 -10.58
CA ASP A 48 -8.99 2.82 -11.27
C ASP A 48 -10.41 3.02 -10.71
N GLU A 49 -11.37 3.30 -11.60
CA GLU A 49 -12.74 3.65 -11.22
C GLU A 49 -13.43 2.54 -10.42
N ARG A 50 -13.05 1.26 -10.64
CA ARG A 50 -13.60 0.13 -9.87
C ARG A 50 -13.09 0.16 -8.43
N VAL A 51 -11.82 0.52 -8.23
CA VAL A 51 -11.21 0.63 -6.89
C VAL A 51 -11.79 1.83 -6.16
N VAL A 52 -11.83 2.99 -6.83
CA VAL A 52 -12.41 4.21 -6.25
C VAL A 52 -13.86 3.96 -5.85
N ARG A 53 -14.65 3.36 -6.75
CA ARG A 53 -16.05 3.02 -6.46
C ARG A 53 -16.18 2.00 -5.34
N ALA A 54 -15.40 0.91 -5.35
CA ALA A 54 -15.45 -0.10 -4.31
C ALA A 54 -15.11 0.49 -2.93
N VAL A 55 -14.10 1.36 -2.85
CA VAL A 55 -13.76 2.08 -1.61
C VAL A 55 -14.93 2.97 -1.18
N SER A 56 -15.52 3.76 -2.09
CA SER A 56 -16.69 4.62 -1.79
C SER A 56 -17.96 3.85 -1.39
N GLU A 57 -18.24 2.70 -2.01
CA GLU A 57 -19.38 1.85 -1.66
C GLU A 57 -19.17 1.18 -0.30
N MET A 58 -17.95 0.70 -0.05
CA MET A 58 -17.56 0.06 1.20
C MET A 58 -17.68 1.02 2.39
N THR A 59 -17.26 2.28 2.23
CA THR A 59 -17.35 3.29 3.28
C THR A 59 -18.78 3.78 3.52
N ALA A 60 -19.59 3.92 2.46
CA ALA A 60 -21.00 4.29 2.57
C ALA A 60 -21.88 3.23 3.29
N THR A 61 -21.41 1.98 3.40
CA THR A 61 -22.14 0.91 4.10
C THR A 61 -21.99 1.01 5.62
N ILE A 62 -20.93 1.66 6.12
CA ILE A 62 -20.59 1.72 7.54
C ILE A 62 -21.06 3.03 8.20
N SER A 63 -21.15 4.12 7.41
CA SER A 63 -21.69 5.40 7.86
C SER A 63 -22.93 5.79 7.04
N PRO A 64 -24.13 5.91 7.64
CA PRO A 64 -25.35 6.29 6.92
C PRO A 64 -25.32 7.74 6.40
N CYS A 65 -24.32 8.52 6.81
CA CYS A 65 -24.06 9.86 6.32
C CYS A 65 -22.97 9.77 5.24
N LYS A 66 -23.36 9.82 3.96
CA LYS A 66 -22.46 10.08 2.81
C LYS A 66 -21.82 11.46 2.95
N LEU A 67 -20.86 11.61 3.85
CA LEU A 67 -19.95 12.75 3.88
C LEU A 67 -18.72 12.40 3.05
N SER A 68 -17.99 13.41 2.57
CA SER A 68 -16.87 13.28 1.63
C SER A 68 -15.97 12.05 1.89
N LEU A 69 -15.40 11.46 0.84
CA LEU A 69 -14.45 10.33 0.88
C LEU A 69 -13.40 10.41 2.01
N ALA A 70 -12.98 11.62 2.39
CA ALA A 70 -12.04 11.86 3.49
C ALA A 70 -12.58 11.49 4.88
N VAL A 71 -13.88 11.70 5.14
CA VAL A 71 -14.55 11.36 6.41
C VAL A 71 -14.83 9.87 6.48
N GLU A 72 -15.23 9.30 5.34
CA GLU A 72 -15.48 7.89 5.13
C GLU A 72 -14.23 6.99 5.34
N LEU A 73 -13.03 7.50 5.03
CA LEU A 73 -11.77 6.81 5.32
C LEU A 73 -11.39 6.82 6.81
N LEU A 74 -11.94 7.73 7.62
CA LEU A 74 -11.63 7.80 9.06
C LEU A 74 -12.20 6.62 9.84
N ASP A 75 -13.37 6.10 9.47
CA ASP A 75 -13.98 4.92 10.11
C ASP A 75 -13.12 3.65 9.91
N PHE A 76 -12.36 3.60 8.80
CA PHE A 76 -11.40 2.53 8.52
C PHE A 76 -10.04 2.71 9.21
N GLY A 77 -9.76 3.89 9.76
CA GLY A 77 -8.48 4.24 10.40
C GLY A 77 -8.25 3.58 11.77
N THR A 78 -9.14 2.71 12.23
CA THR A 78 -9.00 2.04 13.53
C THR A 78 -7.93 0.96 13.47
N ASN A 79 -7.12 0.84 14.52
CA ASN A 79 -6.18 -0.29 14.62
C ASN A 79 -6.93 -1.63 14.80
N THR A 80 -6.19 -2.74 14.72
CA THR A 80 -6.72 -4.11 14.77
C THR A 80 -7.29 -4.54 16.13
N ARG A 81 -7.26 -3.69 17.16
CA ARG A 81 -7.87 -4.00 18.47
C ARG A 81 -9.39 -3.91 18.46
N TYR A 82 -9.97 -3.24 17.46
CA TYR A 82 -11.41 -3.10 17.28
C TYR A 82 -11.91 -4.00 16.17
N LEU A 83 -13.05 -4.66 16.38
CA LEU A 83 -13.66 -5.53 15.38
C LEU A 83 -14.12 -4.70 14.18
N HIS A 84 -13.87 -5.21 12.97
CA HIS A 84 -14.28 -4.54 11.73
C HIS A 84 -14.69 -5.59 10.68
N PRO A 85 -15.93 -5.57 10.17
CA PRO A 85 -16.47 -6.63 9.31
C PRO A 85 -15.68 -6.80 8.01
N VAL A 86 -15.26 -5.70 7.38
CA VAL A 86 -14.48 -5.76 6.13
C VAL A 86 -13.13 -6.45 6.31
N ARG A 87 -12.40 -6.18 7.41
CA ARG A 87 -11.12 -6.84 7.68
C ARG A 87 -11.30 -8.35 7.86
N GLN A 88 -12.38 -8.75 8.52
CA GLN A 88 -12.72 -10.16 8.71
C GLN A 88 -13.06 -10.84 7.37
N GLN A 89 -13.83 -10.18 6.52
CA GLN A 89 -14.18 -10.69 5.20
C GLN A 89 -12.93 -10.85 4.32
N LEU A 90 -12.08 -9.81 4.26
CA LEU A 90 -10.82 -9.85 3.52
C LEU A 90 -9.91 -10.99 4.00
N ALA A 91 -9.77 -11.17 5.32
CA ALA A 91 -8.98 -12.26 5.87
C ALA A 91 -9.51 -13.63 5.47
N LYS A 92 -10.84 -13.82 5.50
CA LYS A 92 -11.50 -15.07 5.09
C LYS A 92 -11.29 -15.37 3.61
N GLU A 93 -11.53 -14.38 2.75
CA GLU A 93 -11.35 -14.52 1.30
C GLU A 93 -9.89 -14.82 0.96
N LEU A 94 -8.93 -14.09 1.55
CA LEU A 94 -7.51 -14.33 1.31
C LEU A 94 -7.11 -15.75 1.74
N LEU A 95 -7.50 -16.19 2.94
CA LEU A 95 -7.23 -17.55 3.42
C LEU A 95 -7.82 -18.64 2.51
N SER A 96 -8.95 -18.39 1.86
CA SER A 96 -9.56 -19.36 0.93
C SER A 96 -8.74 -19.59 -0.34
N THR A 97 -7.84 -18.68 -0.69
CA THR A 97 -6.94 -18.78 -1.84
C THR A 97 -5.62 -19.51 -1.52
N LEU A 98 -5.35 -19.78 -0.25
CA LEU A 98 -4.09 -20.34 0.22
C LEU A 98 -4.21 -21.86 0.47
N PRO A 99 -3.09 -22.62 0.39
CA PRO A 99 -3.09 -24.04 0.72
C PRO A 99 -3.45 -24.29 2.20
N ALA A 100 -4.02 -25.47 2.49
CA ALA A 100 -4.59 -25.82 3.79
C ALA A 100 -3.73 -25.54 5.04
N PRO A 101 -2.38 -25.67 5.03
CA PRO A 101 -1.56 -25.34 6.19
C PRO A 101 -1.59 -23.84 6.58
N LEU A 102 -1.95 -22.94 5.67
CA LEU A 102 -1.93 -21.50 5.88
C LEU A 102 -3.31 -21.01 6.36
N THR A 103 -3.47 -20.88 7.67
CA THR A 103 -4.78 -20.63 8.33
C THR A 103 -4.91 -19.27 9.01
N LYS A 104 -3.85 -18.45 9.01
CA LYS A 104 -3.80 -17.12 9.64
C LYS A 104 -3.13 -16.10 8.70
N VAL A 105 -3.56 -14.85 8.78
CA VAL A 105 -2.99 -13.73 8.01
C VAL A 105 -2.62 -12.57 8.93
N PHE A 106 -1.53 -11.88 8.59
CA PHE A 106 -1.17 -10.59 9.15
C PHE A 106 -1.29 -9.53 8.04
N LEU A 107 -2.12 -8.51 8.27
CA LEU A 107 -2.30 -7.40 7.32
C LEU A 107 -1.34 -6.27 7.68
N VAL A 108 -0.56 -5.83 6.70
CA VAL A 108 0.46 -4.76 6.82
C VAL A 108 0.40 -3.86 5.58
N ASN A 109 1.07 -2.72 5.61
CA ASN A 109 0.90 -1.67 4.61
C ASN A 109 1.87 -1.78 3.42
N SER A 110 2.89 -2.64 3.52
CA SER A 110 3.87 -2.84 2.45
C SER A 110 4.46 -4.24 2.44
N GLY A 111 5.05 -4.62 1.31
CA GLY A 111 5.83 -5.86 1.19
C GLY A 111 7.06 -5.88 2.12
N SER A 112 7.70 -4.73 2.34
CA SER A 112 8.83 -4.61 3.26
C SER A 112 8.42 -4.91 4.71
N GLU A 113 7.28 -4.38 5.17
CA GLU A 113 6.73 -4.71 6.49
C GLU A 113 6.35 -6.19 6.58
N ALA A 114 5.83 -6.77 5.50
CA ALA A 114 5.48 -8.20 5.46
C ALA A 114 6.74 -9.07 5.62
N ASN A 115 7.81 -8.74 4.91
CA ASN A 115 9.09 -9.44 4.99
C ASN A 115 9.76 -9.28 6.36
N ASP A 116 9.75 -8.06 6.94
CA ASP A 116 10.28 -7.85 8.29
C ASP A 116 9.51 -8.69 9.33
N LEU A 117 8.18 -8.66 9.27
CA LEU A 117 7.34 -9.47 10.17
C LEU A 117 7.58 -10.97 9.97
N ALA A 118 7.69 -11.44 8.73
CA ALA A 118 7.97 -12.86 8.43
C ALA A 118 9.30 -13.31 9.04
N LEU A 119 10.37 -12.50 8.89
CA LEU A 119 11.67 -12.79 9.50
C LEU A 119 11.59 -12.77 11.03
N ARG A 120 10.84 -11.84 11.62
CA ARG A 120 10.62 -11.79 13.08
C ARG A 120 9.90 -13.03 13.59
N LEU A 121 8.84 -13.47 12.91
CA LEU A 121 8.10 -14.70 13.25
C LEU A 121 8.99 -15.94 13.13
N ALA A 122 9.74 -16.06 12.03
CA ALA A 122 10.66 -17.19 11.81
C ALA A 122 11.76 -17.25 12.89
N ARG A 123 12.35 -16.11 13.27
CA ARG A 123 13.35 -16.03 14.35
C ARG A 123 12.74 -16.36 15.71
N ALA A 124 11.54 -15.86 16.00
CA ALA A 124 10.85 -16.11 17.25
C ALA A 124 10.51 -17.60 17.43
N TYR A 125 10.10 -18.27 16.34
CA TYR A 125 9.75 -19.69 16.33
C TYR A 125 11.00 -20.59 16.35
N THR A 126 11.97 -20.34 15.48
CA THR A 126 13.14 -21.23 15.32
C THR A 126 14.29 -20.95 16.29
N LYS A 127 14.29 -19.77 16.94
CA LYS A 127 15.41 -19.21 17.74
C LYS A 127 16.72 -19.03 16.96
N LYS A 128 16.69 -19.09 15.63
CA LYS A 128 17.84 -18.87 14.76
C LYS A 128 17.80 -17.47 14.17
N THR A 129 18.97 -16.85 14.00
CA THR A 129 19.10 -15.48 13.48
C THR A 129 19.57 -15.42 12.03
N LYS A 130 20.23 -16.48 11.53
CA LYS A 130 20.76 -16.55 10.17
C LYS A 130 19.63 -16.65 9.14
N THR A 131 19.82 -16.01 7.99
CA THR A 131 18.88 -15.97 6.87
C THR A 131 19.66 -16.20 5.57
N ILE A 132 19.06 -16.91 4.63
CA ILE A 132 19.63 -17.16 3.30
C ILE A 132 18.75 -16.40 2.31
N ALA A 133 19.38 -15.65 1.39
CA ALA A 133 18.72 -14.94 0.31
C ALA A 133 19.48 -15.16 -0.99
N VAL A 134 18.81 -14.95 -2.12
CA VAL A 134 19.41 -15.02 -3.46
C VAL A 134 19.94 -13.64 -3.83
N GLU A 135 21.12 -13.56 -4.43
CA GLU A 135 21.81 -12.30 -4.76
C GLU A 135 21.04 -11.37 -5.72
N ARG A 136 20.05 -11.91 -6.45
CA ARG A 136 19.22 -11.16 -7.43
C ARG A 136 17.73 -11.50 -7.34
N GLY A 137 17.24 -11.74 -6.12
CA GLY A 137 15.81 -11.93 -5.83
C GLY A 137 15.01 -10.64 -5.86
#